data_AF-A0A150UES1-F1
#
_entry.id   AF-A0A150UES1-F1
#
_cell.length_a   1.000
_cell.length_b   1.000
_cell.length_c   1.000
_cell.angle_alpha   90.00
_cell.angle_beta   90.00
_cell.angle_gamma   90.00
#
_symmetry.space_group_name_H-M   'P 1'
#
loop_
_entity.id
_entity.type
_entity.pdbx_description
1 polymer ?
#
loop_
_entity_poly.entity_id
_entity_poly.type
_entity_poly.pdbx_seq_one_letter_code
_entity_poly.pdbx_strand_id
1 'polypeptide(L)'
;MSLAPAAARAKDPVASPAVQKEFDGFIEKFRAALKANDSAAVAGMTRLPFMNDKAIRDAAQFAAKTYRTEFTAKNRACLQRGKAVYSRDDYKNDSYFIFCGDLIFVFSKTPAGFLFTDISVND
;
A
#
# COMPACT_ATOMS: atom_id res chain seq x y z
N MET A 1 40.17 24.56 -1.03
CA MET A 1 38.97 24.00 -0.39
C MET A 1 37.80 24.18 -1.33
N SER A 2 37.35 23.13 -2.00
CA SER A 2 36.16 23.19 -2.86
C SER A 2 34.94 22.85 -2.01
N LEU A 3 34.02 23.82 -1.89
CA LEU A 3 32.71 23.61 -1.27
C LEU A 3 31.88 22.74 -2.22
N ALA A 4 31.52 21.53 -1.77
CA ALA A 4 30.57 20.69 -2.50
C ALA A 4 29.19 21.37 -2.49
N PRO A 5 28.45 21.39 -3.61
CA PRO A 5 27.12 21.97 -3.65
C PRO A 5 26.16 21.14 -2.78
N ALA A 6 25.40 21.82 -1.94
CA ALA A 6 24.29 21.22 -1.20
C ALA A 6 23.32 20.59 -2.20
N ALA A 7 23.10 19.28 -2.10
CA ALA A 7 22.14 18.58 -2.93
C ALA A 7 20.75 19.22 -2.74
N ALA A 8 20.21 19.80 -3.81
CA ALA A 8 18.81 20.19 -3.84
C ALA A 8 17.98 18.93 -3.55
N ARG A 9 17.15 18.96 -2.49
CA ARG A 9 16.19 17.88 -2.22
C ARG A 9 15.36 17.69 -3.48
N ALA A 10 15.46 16.50 -4.09
CA ALA A 10 14.59 16.12 -5.19
C ALA A 10 13.14 16.29 -4.72
N LYS A 11 12.31 16.94 -5.55
CA LYS A 11 10.88 17.05 -5.26
C LYS A 11 10.31 15.63 -5.19
N ASP A 12 9.41 15.40 -4.24
CA ASP A 12 8.71 14.13 -4.14
C ASP A 12 8.10 13.77 -5.51
N PRO A 13 8.24 12.52 -5.97
CA PRO A 13 7.65 12.11 -7.23
C PRO A 13 6.13 12.34 -7.19
N VAL A 14 5.56 12.70 -8.34
CA VAL A 14 4.12 12.92 -8.49
C VAL A 14 3.58 11.96 -9.54
N ALA A 15 2.47 11.29 -9.22
CA ALA A 15 1.83 10.37 -10.14
C ALA A 15 1.28 11.11 -11.36
N SER A 16 1.29 10.45 -12.52
CA SER A 16 0.53 10.96 -13.66
C SER A 16 -0.97 11.01 -13.34
N PRO A 17 -1.77 11.89 -13.97
CA PRO A 17 -3.20 11.98 -13.70
C PRO A 17 -3.96 10.66 -13.90
N ALA A 18 -3.55 9.85 -14.88
CA ALA A 18 -4.14 8.55 -15.14
C ALA A 18 -3.86 7.54 -14.01
N VAL A 19 -2.61 7.50 -13.52
CA VAL A 19 -2.22 6.64 -12.40
C VAL A 19 -2.94 7.06 -11.12
N GLN A 20 -3.02 8.37 -10.86
CA GLN A 20 -3.73 8.90 -9.69
C GLN A 20 -5.21 8.52 -9.72
N LYS A 21 -5.89 8.72 -10.85
CA LYS A 21 -7.32 8.37 -10.99
C LYS A 21 -7.59 6.88 -10.77
N GLU A 22 -6.70 6.02 -11.27
CA GLU A 22 -6.80 4.57 -11.07
C GLU A 22 -6.61 4.21 -9.59
N PHE A 23 -5.61 4.80 -8.93
CA PHE A 23 -5.38 4.59 -7.50
C PHE A 23 -6.53 5.12 -6.64
N ASP A 24 -7.10 6.27 -6.96
CA ASP A 24 -8.23 6.85 -6.22
C ASP A 24 -9.44 5.91 -6.23
N GLY A 25 -9.76 5.31 -7.39
CA GLY A 25 -10.84 4.32 -7.50
C GLY A 25 -10.54 3.01 -6.77
N PHE A 26 -9.27 2.61 -6.69
CA PHE A 26 -8.85 1.45 -5.90
C PHE A 26 -8.95 1.73 -4.40
N ILE A 27 -8.36 2.83 -3.91
CA ILE A 27 -8.25 3.12 -2.48
C ILE A 27 -9.61 3.43 -1.86
N GLU A 28 -10.56 3.99 -2.63
CA GLU A 28 -11.94 4.16 -2.19
C GLU A 28 -12.59 2.81 -1.82
N LYS A 29 -12.49 1.81 -2.69
CA LYS A 29 -13.01 0.46 -2.45
C LYS A 29 -12.30 -0.22 -1.30
N PHE A 30 -10.97 -0.09 -1.24
CA PHE A 30 -10.18 -0.63 -0.15
C PHE A 30 -10.62 -0.06 1.20
N ARG A 31 -10.78 1.27 1.30
CA ARG A 31 -11.25 1.94 2.51
C ARG A 31 -12.68 1.57 2.88
N ALA A 32 -13.56 1.34 1.91
CA ALA A 32 -14.90 0.84 2.17
C ALA A 32 -14.87 -0.56 2.81
N ALA A 33 -14.05 -1.48 2.30
CA ALA A 33 -13.86 -2.81 2.88
C ALA A 33 -13.29 -2.73 4.32
N LEU A 34 -12.32 -1.83 4.56
CA LEU A 34 -11.79 -1.59 5.90
C LEU A 34 -12.85 -1.05 6.88
N LYS A 35 -13.73 -0.16 6.40
CA LYS A 35 -14.82 0.40 7.21
C LYS A 35 -15.82 -0.68 7.60
N ALA A 36 -16.10 -1.62 6.70
CA ALA A 36 -16.94 -2.78 6.96
C ALA A 36 -16.25 -3.88 7.78
N ASN A 37 -14.95 -3.74 8.06
CA ASN A 37 -14.11 -4.81 8.64
C ASN A 37 -14.21 -6.12 7.84
N ASP A 38 -14.30 -6.00 6.51
CA ASP A 38 -14.48 -7.11 5.58
C ASP A 38 -13.12 -7.65 5.13
N SER A 39 -12.65 -8.71 5.80
CA SER A 39 -11.38 -9.35 5.49
C SER A 39 -11.37 -10.03 4.12
N ALA A 40 -12.53 -10.51 3.64
CA ALA A 40 -12.64 -11.18 2.35
C ALA A 40 -12.53 -10.17 1.20
N ALA A 41 -13.21 -9.03 1.31
CA ALA A 41 -13.07 -7.94 0.34
C ALA A 41 -11.64 -7.39 0.30
N VAL A 42 -11.00 -7.20 1.47
CA VAL A 42 -9.58 -6.80 1.51
C VAL A 42 -8.70 -7.85 0.84
N ALA A 43 -8.89 -9.14 1.12
CA ALA A 43 -8.14 -10.21 0.47
C ALA A 43 -8.32 -10.24 -1.06
N GLY A 44 -9.51 -9.91 -1.57
CA GLY A 44 -9.78 -9.78 -3.01
C GLY A 44 -9.07 -8.60 -3.68
N MET A 45 -8.58 -7.64 -2.90
CA MET A 45 -7.77 -6.49 -3.34
C MET A 45 -6.28 -6.68 -3.01
N THR A 46 -5.89 -7.86 -2.55
CA THR A 46 -4.52 -8.21 -2.17
C THR A 46 -3.86 -9.07 -3.24
N ARG A 47 -2.58 -8.82 -3.52
CA ARG A 47 -1.77 -9.77 -4.29
C ARG A 47 -1.51 -11.01 -3.45
N LEU A 48 -2.07 -12.14 -3.87
CA LEU A 48 -1.83 -13.45 -3.27
C LEU A 48 -0.90 -14.30 -4.15
N PRO A 49 0.01 -15.12 -3.58
CA PRO A 49 0.34 -15.23 -2.16
C PRO A 49 0.89 -13.92 -1.58
N PHE A 50 0.42 -13.55 -0.38
CA PHE A 50 0.76 -12.25 0.21
C PHE A 50 2.24 -12.19 0.57
N MET A 51 2.92 -11.09 0.23
CA MET A 51 4.37 -10.91 0.42
C MET A 51 5.22 -12.05 -0.19
N ASN A 52 4.68 -12.76 -1.19
CA ASN A 52 5.24 -14.00 -1.75
C ASN A 52 5.44 -15.15 -0.73
N ASP A 53 4.80 -15.07 0.45
CA ASP A 53 4.80 -16.16 1.44
C ASP A 53 3.76 -17.22 1.06
N LYS A 54 4.23 -18.43 0.74
CA LYS A 54 3.38 -19.59 0.42
C LYS A 54 2.45 -19.98 1.57
N ALA A 55 2.78 -19.59 2.81
CA ALA A 55 1.95 -19.83 3.98
C ALA A 55 0.72 -18.89 4.02
N ILE A 56 0.67 -17.88 3.15
CA ILE A 56 -0.41 -16.90 2.96
C ILE A 56 -0.86 -16.92 1.48
N ARG A 57 -1.15 -18.12 0.97
CA ARG A 57 -1.43 -18.38 -0.46
C ARG A 57 -2.83 -17.97 -0.92
N ASP A 58 -3.81 -17.95 -0.03
CA ASP A 58 -5.20 -17.64 -0.36
C ASP A 58 -5.85 -16.69 0.67
N ALA A 59 -7.09 -16.29 0.37
CA ALA A 59 -7.85 -15.37 1.19
C ALA A 59 -8.07 -15.87 2.63
N ALA A 60 -8.20 -17.18 2.84
CA ALA A 60 -8.40 -17.74 4.18
C ALA A 60 -7.13 -17.61 5.01
N GLN A 61 -5.95 -17.90 4.44
CA GLN A 61 -4.71 -17.69 5.19
C GLN A 61 -4.38 -16.21 5.37
N PHE A 62 -4.69 -15.35 4.39
CA PHE A 62 -4.55 -13.90 4.55
C PHE A 62 -5.39 -13.39 5.71
N ALA A 63 -6.66 -13.79 5.78
CA ALA A 63 -7.54 -13.40 6.87
C ALA A 63 -7.01 -13.87 8.23
N ALA A 64 -6.57 -15.13 8.31
CA ALA A 64 -6.13 -15.75 9.57
C ALA A 64 -4.78 -15.20 10.08
N LYS A 65 -3.84 -14.92 9.17
CA LYS A 65 -2.44 -14.63 9.52
C LYS A 65 -2.05 -13.16 9.40
N THR A 66 -2.68 -12.42 8.50
CA THR A 66 -2.32 -11.02 8.22
C THR A 66 -3.42 -10.09 8.67
N TYR A 67 -4.66 -10.32 8.21
CA TYR A 67 -5.76 -9.41 8.53
C TYR A 67 -6.02 -9.34 10.04
N ARG A 68 -6.01 -10.51 10.70
CA ARG A 68 -6.22 -10.59 12.14
C ARG A 68 -5.17 -9.84 12.97
N THR A 69 -3.90 -9.82 12.52
CA THR A 69 -2.79 -9.23 13.28
C THR A 69 -2.53 -7.79 12.89
N GLU A 70 -2.45 -7.50 11.60
CA GLU A 70 -2.00 -6.20 11.10
C GLU A 70 -3.14 -5.20 10.90
N PHE A 71 -4.34 -5.69 10.58
CA PHE A 71 -5.51 -4.83 10.40
C PHE A 71 -6.26 -4.66 11.71
N THR A 72 -5.57 -4.23 12.77
CA THR A 72 -6.18 -3.85 14.04
C THR A 72 -7.17 -2.69 13.86
N ALA A 73 -8.04 -2.42 14.85
CA ALA A 73 -8.94 -1.26 14.78
C ALA A 73 -8.17 0.06 14.57
N LYS A 74 -7.01 0.22 15.20
CA LYS A 74 -6.10 1.37 15.02
C LYS A 74 -5.62 1.46 13.57
N ASN A 75 -5.12 0.37 13.00
CA ASN A 75 -4.55 0.39 11.65
C ASN A 75 -5.62 0.56 10.58
N ARG A 76 -6.80 -0.05 10.72
CA ARG A 76 -7.94 0.19 9.83
C ARG A 76 -8.37 1.66 9.87
N ALA A 77 -8.47 2.24 11.06
CA ALA A 77 -8.81 3.66 11.23
C ALA A 77 -7.76 4.60 10.61
N CYS A 78 -6.47 4.24 10.71
CA CYS A 78 -5.40 4.95 10.04
C CYS A 78 -5.53 4.84 8.51
N LEU A 79 -5.61 3.64 7.95
CA LEU A 79 -5.70 3.43 6.49
C LEU A 79 -6.92 4.10 5.83
N GLN A 80 -8.03 4.23 6.57
CA GLN A 80 -9.20 4.97 6.12
C GLN A 80 -8.95 6.47 5.94
N ARG A 81 -7.99 7.05 6.66
CA ARG A 81 -7.73 8.51 6.70
C ARG A 81 -6.36 8.92 6.20
N GLY A 82 -5.41 7.99 6.20
CA GLY A 82 -3.99 8.23 5.95
C GLY A 82 -3.76 8.69 4.51
N LYS A 83 -2.89 9.68 4.35
CA LYS A 83 -2.49 10.15 3.03
C LYS A 83 -1.66 9.06 2.34
N ALA A 84 -2.02 8.74 1.12
CA ALA A 84 -1.20 7.91 0.26
C ALA A 84 -0.07 8.74 -0.35
N VAL A 85 1.16 8.28 -0.18
CA VAL A 85 2.37 8.89 -0.75
C VAL A 85 2.74 8.11 -1.99
N TYR A 86 2.91 8.76 -3.12
CA TYR A 86 3.32 8.11 -4.36
C TYR A 86 4.84 7.95 -4.41
N SER A 87 5.29 6.84 -4.98
CA SER A 87 6.65 6.68 -5.48
C SER A 87 6.66 5.90 -6.78
N ARG A 88 7.76 6.05 -7.52
CA ARG A 88 8.07 5.24 -8.69
C ARG A 88 9.49 4.77 -8.60
N ASP A 89 9.69 3.46 -8.69
CA ASP A 89 11.03 2.86 -8.63
C ASP A 89 11.77 2.99 -9.98
N ASP A 90 13.06 2.60 -10.00
CA ASP A 90 13.90 2.62 -11.19
C ASP A 90 13.41 1.67 -12.30
N TYR A 91 12.59 0.68 -11.94
CA TYR A 91 11.92 -0.24 -12.85
C TYR A 91 10.58 0.32 -13.36
N LYS A 92 10.25 1.57 -13.03
CA LYS A 92 9.06 2.31 -13.44
C LYS A 92 7.75 1.75 -12.86
N ASN A 93 7.81 0.98 -11.78
CA ASN A 93 6.63 0.50 -11.07
C ASN A 93 6.05 1.63 -10.21
N ASP A 94 4.77 1.93 -10.42
CA ASP A 94 4.03 2.90 -9.63
C ASP A 94 3.56 2.26 -8.32
N SER A 95 3.86 2.90 -7.19
CA SER A 95 3.40 2.46 -5.88
C SER A 95 2.90 3.62 -5.03
N TYR A 96 1.97 3.31 -4.14
CA TYR A 96 1.51 4.20 -3.09
C TYR A 96 1.74 3.56 -1.73
N PHE A 97 2.09 4.40 -0.75
CA PHE A 97 2.39 4.01 0.61
C PHE A 97 1.46 4.75 1.56
N ILE A 98 0.87 4.04 2.52
CA ILE A 98 0.18 4.65 3.65
C ILE A 98 0.91 4.26 4.93
N PHE A 99 1.39 5.27 5.64
CA PHE A 99 2.14 5.12 6.89
C PHE A 99 1.18 5.15 8.07
N CYS A 100 1.21 4.08 8.88
CA CYS A 100 0.36 3.88 10.03
C CYS A 100 1.19 3.51 11.27
N GLY A 101 1.82 4.52 11.86
CA GLY A 101 2.82 4.31 12.92
C GLY A 101 4.06 3.65 12.33
N ASP A 102 4.44 2.51 12.90
CA ASP A 102 5.65 1.78 12.49
C ASP A 102 5.41 0.87 11.27
N LEU A 103 4.19 0.85 10.73
CA LEU A 103 3.83 0.04 9.56
C LEU A 103 3.61 0.90 8.33
N ILE A 104 4.11 0.42 7.20
CA ILE A 104 3.90 0.98 5.87
C ILE A 104 3.07 -0.02 5.07
N PHE A 105 1.87 0.39 4.66
CA PHE A 105 1.02 -0.42 3.79
C PHE A 105 1.28 -0.02 2.34
N VAL A 106 1.71 -1.00 1.53
CA VAL A 106 2.17 -0.77 0.16
C VAL A 106 1.10 -1.23 -0.82
N PHE A 107 0.83 -0.35 -1.80
CA PHE A 107 -0.10 -0.61 -2.89
C PHE A 107 0.64 -0.42 -4.21
N SER A 108 0.78 -1.48 -5.00
CA SER A 108 1.55 -1.42 -6.24
C SER A 108 0.63 -1.59 -7.45
N LYS A 109 0.93 -0.86 -8.52
CA LYS A 109 0.25 -1.04 -9.79
C LYS A 109 0.66 -2.37 -10.43
N THR A 110 -0.32 -3.11 -10.93
CA THR A 110 -0.12 -4.34 -11.69
C THR A 110 -0.80 -4.22 -13.05
N PRO A 111 -0.58 -5.16 -14.00
CA PRO A 111 -1.32 -5.16 -15.26
C PRO A 111 -2.86 -5.23 -15.08
N ALA A 112 -3.35 -5.77 -13.96
CA ALA A 112 -4.78 -5.89 -13.64
C ALA A 112 -5.32 -4.70 -12.83
N GLY A 113 -4.48 -3.72 -12.51
CA GLY A 113 -4.79 -2.59 -11.63
C GLY A 113 -3.99 -2.60 -10.33
N PHE A 114 -4.27 -1.66 -9.44
CA PHE A 114 -3.65 -1.61 -8.12
C PHE A 114 -4.07 -2.78 -7.24
N LEU A 115 -3.11 -3.29 -6.47
CA LEU A 115 -3.32 -4.28 -5.40
C LEU A 115 -2.58 -3.85 -4.15
N PHE A 116 -3.08 -4.28 -3.00
CA PHE A 116 -2.32 -4.30 -1.75
C PHE A 116 -1.28 -5.42 -1.81
N THR A 117 0.00 -5.09 -1.64
CA THR A 117 1.11 -6.00 -1.98
C THR A 117 2.01 -6.33 -0.82
N ASP A 118 2.15 -5.42 0.15
CA ASP A 118 3.12 -5.57 1.22
C ASP A 118 2.76 -4.77 2.49
N ILE A 119 3.28 -5.23 3.64
CA ILE A 119 3.37 -4.47 4.88
C ILE A 119 4.83 -4.44 5.27
N SER A 120 5.44 -3.27 5.18
CA SER A 120 6.82 -3.05 5.61
C SER A 120 6.86 -2.35 6.97
N VAL A 121 8.01 -2.37 7.63
CA VAL A 121 8.27 -1.56 8.82
C VAL A 121 8.84 -0.20 8.42
N ASN A 122 8.44 0.84 9.15
CA ASN A 122 8.96 2.20 9.02
C ASN A 122 10.24 2.30 9.86
N ASP A 123 11.40 2.23 9.21
CA ASP A 123 12.74 2.38 9.81
C ASP A 123 13.13 3.86 9.95
#